data_AF-A0A829BJS0-F1
#
_entry.id   AF-A0A829BJS0-F1
#
_cell.length_a   1.000
_cell.length_b   1.000
_cell.length_c   1.000
_cell.angle_alpha   90.00
_cell.angle_beta   90.00
_cell.angle_gamma   90.00
#
_symmetry.space_group_name_H-M   'P 1'
#
loop_
_entity.id
_entity.type
_entity.pdbx_description
1 polymer ?
#
loop_
_entity_poly.entity_id
_entity_poly.type
_entity_poly.pdbx_seq_one_letter_code
_entity_poly.pdbx_strand_id
1 'polypeptide(L)'
;MNKEDWLDYFEAINGREPSAKEIAEALAIGEFQDDATTDVAFEESSSNDTVAEVVEEKEASSIETDPIAYPKEQMPLAHSNNTANSKQQVEQLKEKGKNYLSWFLEGLKHPVAESSNSQFIYGLITLFLAAVLLAAGLVNYINRIFTSIINMTVSGESLKLKEPETFSMIEDAIRTNFGFSKVIVVTLIIFLAYAILAVLPAFINKFASKSQENVTELLGKYVAYTPLLAVVNFLILVVSFFTSDKLVVSSKYAYQIASSFETVASSPSEGLSSVSRLIKEVPAIHSIQTVCVYLTILSIISLAVLLVAFLKNIKVSIGTLNNFYVTLISFLVFILIIFFMDKSLLSNLLHGLDSLKDSLAKLF
;
A
#
# COMPACT_ATOMS: atom_id res chain seq x y z
N MET A 1 -12.70 10.68 -32.39
CA MET A 1 -13.44 11.70 -31.60
C MET A 1 -14.22 12.60 -32.56
N ASN A 2 -15.06 13.53 -32.09
CA ASN A 2 -15.62 14.54 -32.99
C ASN A 2 -14.51 15.56 -33.35
N LYS A 3 -14.77 16.42 -34.34
CA LYS A 3 -13.76 17.36 -34.84
C LYS A 3 -13.38 18.43 -33.80
N GLU A 4 -14.35 18.98 -33.06
CA GLU A 4 -14.05 19.97 -32.01
C GLU A 4 -13.14 19.38 -30.91
N ASP A 5 -13.44 18.18 -30.40
CA ASP A 5 -12.63 17.52 -29.36
C ASP A 5 -11.19 17.26 -29.83
N TRP A 6 -11.00 16.99 -31.13
CA TRP A 6 -9.68 16.77 -31.71
C TRP A 6 -8.88 18.07 -31.81
N LEU A 7 -9.54 19.18 -32.18
CA LEU A 7 -8.90 20.50 -32.28
C LEU A 7 -8.45 21.00 -30.90
N ASP A 8 -9.32 20.90 -29.90
CA ASP A 8 -9.02 21.28 -28.51
C ASP A 8 -7.85 20.45 -27.95
N TYR A 9 -7.83 19.14 -28.25
CA TYR A 9 -6.72 18.27 -27.86
C TYR A 9 -5.41 18.64 -28.56
N PHE A 10 -5.46 18.96 -29.86
CA PHE A 10 -4.28 19.36 -30.62
C PHE A 10 -3.67 20.67 -30.07
N GLU A 11 -4.50 21.66 -29.77
CA GLU A 11 -4.06 22.95 -29.22
C GLU A 11 -3.51 22.79 -27.80
N ALA A 12 -4.15 21.99 -26.95
CA ALA A 12 -3.68 21.73 -25.59
C ALA A 12 -2.27 21.09 -25.55
N ILE A 13 -1.93 20.29 -26.56
CA ILE A 13 -0.61 19.63 -26.66
C ILE A 13 0.43 20.51 -27.35
N ASN A 14 0.05 21.21 -28.41
CA ASN A 14 1.00 21.93 -29.28
C ASN A 14 1.05 23.44 -29.03
N GLY A 15 0.14 23.99 -28.22
CA GLY A 15 0.04 25.42 -27.91
C GLY A 15 -0.30 26.29 -29.13
N ARG A 16 -0.83 25.69 -30.20
CA ARG A 16 -1.24 26.35 -31.45
C ARG A 16 -2.38 25.59 -32.12
N GLU A 17 -3.12 26.29 -32.97
CA GLU A 17 -4.10 25.68 -33.85
C GLU A 17 -3.41 24.77 -34.91
N PRO A 18 -4.05 23.66 -35.30
CA PRO A 18 -3.54 22.77 -36.34
C PRO A 18 -3.61 23.40 -37.73
N SER A 19 -2.60 23.12 -38.56
CA SER A 19 -2.59 23.56 -39.96
C SER A 19 -3.54 22.69 -40.80
N ALA A 20 -3.99 23.22 -41.95
CA ALA A 20 -4.89 22.49 -42.85
C ALA A 20 -4.35 21.12 -43.30
N LYS A 21 -3.02 20.97 -43.36
CA LYS A 21 -2.37 19.70 -43.69
C LYS A 21 -2.47 18.67 -42.56
N GLU A 22 -2.34 19.11 -41.31
CA GLU A 22 -2.45 18.26 -40.11
C GLU A 22 -3.90 17.81 -39.88
N ILE A 23 -4.88 18.69 -40.17
CA ILE A 23 -6.30 18.33 -40.12
C ILE A 23 -6.63 17.28 -41.19
N ALA A 24 -6.12 17.44 -42.42
CA ALA A 24 -6.35 16.49 -43.50
C ALA A 24 -5.69 15.12 -43.24
N GLU A 25 -4.52 15.11 -42.63
CA GLU A 25 -3.81 13.88 -42.24
C GLU A 25 -4.53 13.17 -41.09
N ALA A 26 -4.99 13.90 -40.08
CA ALA A 26 -5.77 13.34 -38.98
C ALA A 26 -7.15 12.81 -39.41
N LEU A 27 -7.79 13.45 -40.39
CA LEU A 27 -9.02 12.92 -40.99
C LEU A 27 -8.73 11.65 -41.83
N ALA A 28 -7.63 11.62 -42.57
CA ALA A 28 -7.23 10.45 -43.37
C ALA A 28 -6.84 9.24 -42.51
N ILE A 29 -6.33 9.46 -41.30
CA ILE A 29 -5.96 8.42 -40.33
C ILE A 29 -7.14 8.07 -39.40
N GLY A 30 -8.24 8.83 -39.48
CA GLY A 30 -9.48 8.57 -38.73
C GLY A 30 -9.40 8.93 -37.25
N GLU A 31 -8.53 9.88 -36.88
CA GLU A 31 -8.39 10.35 -35.49
C GLU A 31 -9.66 11.07 -35.01
N PHE A 32 -10.35 11.72 -35.94
CA PHE A 32 -11.70 12.24 -35.74
C PHE A 32 -12.60 11.92 -36.93
N GLN A 33 -13.91 11.99 -36.70
CA GLN A 33 -14.93 11.88 -37.75
C GLN A 33 -15.62 13.23 -37.87
N ASP A 34 -15.80 13.70 -39.10
CA ASP A 34 -16.61 14.89 -39.36
C ASP A 34 -18.07 14.47 -39.20
N ASP A 35 -18.72 14.86 -38.10
CA ASP A 35 -20.14 14.62 -37.88
C ASP A 35 -20.95 15.57 -38.78
N ALA A 36 -21.03 15.20 -40.06
CA ALA A 36 -21.96 15.77 -41.03
C ALA A 36 -22.43 14.68 -42.00
N THR A 37 -23.11 13.66 -41.46
CA THR A 37 -24.07 12.88 -42.26
C THR A 37 -25.47 13.07 -41.68
N THR A 38 -26.10 14.18 -42.06
CA THR A 38 -27.56 14.24 -42.19
C THR A 38 -27.90 15.09 -43.41
N ASP A 39 -28.33 14.44 -44.48
CA ASP A 39 -28.99 15.03 -45.64
C ASP A 39 -30.27 15.76 -45.20
N VAL A 40 -30.37 17.08 -45.36
CA VAL A 40 -31.50 17.77 -46.03
C VAL A 40 -31.04 19.15 -46.55
N ALA A 41 -31.67 19.57 -47.65
CA ALA A 41 -31.30 20.62 -48.58
C ALA A 41 -31.57 22.09 -48.18
N PHE A 42 -30.83 22.96 -48.89
CA PHE A 42 -31.15 24.30 -49.41
C PHE A 42 -30.95 25.59 -48.57
N GLU A 43 -30.21 26.52 -49.21
CA GLU A 43 -30.21 28.01 -49.11
C GLU A 43 -29.63 28.69 -47.85
N GLU A 44 -28.89 29.81 -47.87
CA GLU A 44 -28.38 30.72 -48.90
C GLU A 44 -27.43 31.74 -48.22
N SER A 45 -26.56 32.39 -49.01
CA SER A 45 -26.02 33.77 -48.83
C SER A 45 -25.05 34.08 -47.67
N SER A 46 -23.82 34.55 -47.97
CA SER A 46 -23.43 35.98 -48.16
C SER A 46 -23.12 36.64 -46.79
N SER A 47 -22.07 37.41 -46.52
CA SER A 47 -21.11 38.21 -47.29
C SER A 47 -20.18 38.90 -46.29
N ASN A 48 -18.97 39.28 -46.73
CA ASN A 48 -18.18 40.50 -46.38
C ASN A 48 -17.84 40.79 -44.88
N ASP A 49 -16.81 41.53 -44.50
CA ASP A 49 -15.89 42.51 -45.12
C ASP A 49 -14.62 42.55 -44.21
N THR A 50 -13.41 42.43 -44.76
CA THR A 50 -12.40 43.50 -44.98
C THR A 50 -12.03 44.40 -43.77
N VAL A 51 -10.71 44.55 -43.53
CA VAL A 51 -9.91 45.78 -43.72
C VAL A 51 -8.67 45.85 -42.78
N ALA A 52 -7.50 46.02 -43.42
CA ALA A 52 -6.30 46.82 -43.03
C ALA A 52 -5.38 46.39 -41.86
N GLU A 53 -4.07 46.68 -41.83
CA GLU A 53 -3.04 47.22 -42.76
C GLU A 53 -1.71 47.37 -41.96
N VAL A 54 -0.58 47.52 -42.67
CA VAL A 54 0.73 48.13 -42.29
C VAL A 54 1.67 47.26 -41.41
N VAL A 55 2.71 46.58 -41.91
CA VAL A 55 4.00 47.02 -42.54
C VAL A 55 4.90 47.87 -41.61
N GLU A 56 5.97 47.30 -41.07
CA GLU A 56 7.35 47.78 -41.33
C GLU A 56 8.43 46.88 -40.74
N GLU A 57 9.59 47.01 -41.38
CA GLU A 57 10.76 46.15 -41.48
C GLU A 57 11.95 46.75 -40.71
N LYS A 58 12.90 45.94 -40.25
CA LYS A 58 14.35 46.28 -40.32
C LYS A 58 15.31 45.12 -40.00
N GLU A 59 16.03 44.73 -41.06
CA GLU A 59 17.48 44.44 -41.19
C GLU A 59 18.22 43.76 -40.01
N ALA A 60 18.65 42.50 -40.12
CA ALA A 60 19.84 41.99 -40.83
C ALA A 60 21.18 42.13 -40.07
N SER A 61 21.75 41.00 -39.65
CA SER A 61 23.22 40.83 -39.57
C SER A 61 23.58 39.34 -39.63
N SER A 62 24.34 39.00 -40.66
CA SER A 62 24.96 37.70 -40.93
C SER A 62 26.37 37.65 -40.33
N ILE A 63 26.70 36.61 -39.56
CA ILE A 63 28.07 36.10 -39.47
C ILE A 63 28.02 34.58 -39.64
N GLU A 64 28.76 34.16 -40.66
CA GLU A 64 29.02 32.81 -41.13
C GLU A 64 30.08 32.14 -40.24
N THR A 65 29.84 30.91 -39.80
CA THR A 65 30.91 29.98 -39.40
C THR A 65 30.43 28.54 -39.63
N ASP A 66 31.30 27.76 -40.27
CA ASP A 66 31.11 26.44 -40.87
C ASP A 66 30.50 25.33 -39.98
N PRO A 67 29.97 24.26 -40.60
CA PRO A 67 29.02 23.33 -39.99
C PRO A 67 29.70 22.29 -39.09
N ILE A 68 29.24 22.18 -37.84
CA ILE A 68 29.45 20.97 -37.06
C ILE A 68 28.50 19.89 -37.60
N ALA A 69 29.07 18.97 -38.37
CA ALA A 69 28.42 17.72 -38.74
C ALA A 69 28.23 16.85 -37.49
N TYR A 70 26.97 16.61 -37.11
CA TYR A 70 26.60 15.49 -36.25
C TYR A 70 25.89 14.40 -37.08
N PRO A 71 26.15 13.11 -36.84
CA PRO A 71 25.69 12.02 -37.71
C PRO A 71 24.16 11.85 -37.67
N LYS A 72 23.53 11.72 -38.85
CA LYS A 72 22.21 11.09 -38.96
C LYS A 72 22.36 9.60 -38.69
N GLU A 73 22.16 9.17 -37.44
CA GLU A 73 21.66 7.82 -37.20
C GLU A 73 20.13 7.86 -37.40
N GLN A 74 19.72 7.63 -38.64
CA GLN A 74 18.38 7.11 -38.92
C GLN A 74 18.32 5.69 -38.35
N MET A 75 17.72 5.54 -37.17
CA MET A 75 17.11 4.28 -36.78
C MET A 75 15.63 4.36 -37.18
N PRO A 76 15.08 3.41 -37.94
CA PRO A 76 13.70 3.47 -38.40
C PRO A 76 12.76 3.43 -37.19
N LEU A 77 11.90 4.45 -37.04
CA LEU A 77 10.71 4.39 -36.19
C LEU A 77 9.78 3.32 -36.77
N ALA A 78 10.00 2.08 -36.34
CA ALA A 78 9.01 1.02 -36.44
C ALA A 78 7.76 1.52 -35.71
N HIS A 79 6.71 1.87 -36.46
CA HIS A 79 5.37 2.02 -35.92
C HIS A 79 4.96 0.65 -35.37
N SER A 80 5.17 0.44 -34.07
CA SER A 80 4.72 -0.77 -33.38
C SER A 80 3.20 -0.73 -33.27
N ASN A 81 2.56 -1.80 -33.74
CA ASN A 81 1.13 -2.11 -33.59
C ASN A 81 0.72 -2.28 -32.10
N ASN A 82 0.78 -1.20 -31.31
CA ASN A 82 0.56 -1.22 -29.86
C ASN A 82 -0.92 -1.32 -29.44
N THR A 83 -1.87 -1.06 -30.34
CA THR A 83 -3.31 -1.08 -30.01
C THR A 83 -3.91 -2.49 -29.94
N ALA A 84 -3.36 -3.45 -30.70
CA ALA A 84 -3.76 -4.86 -30.61
C ALA A 84 -3.10 -5.56 -29.40
N ASN A 85 -1.83 -5.22 -29.13
CA ASN A 85 -1.06 -5.78 -28.02
C ASN A 85 -1.61 -5.31 -26.65
N SER A 86 -2.08 -4.06 -26.55
CA SER A 86 -2.69 -3.55 -25.31
C SER A 86 -4.03 -4.23 -24.98
N LYS A 87 -4.90 -4.46 -25.96
CA LYS A 87 -6.17 -5.20 -25.76
C LYS A 87 -5.92 -6.65 -25.33
N GLN A 88 -4.97 -7.33 -25.96
CA GLN A 88 -4.60 -8.70 -25.62
C GLN A 88 -3.94 -8.79 -24.22
N GLN A 89 -3.11 -7.81 -23.84
CA GLN A 89 -2.53 -7.73 -22.48
C GLN A 89 -3.61 -7.48 -21.41
N VAL A 90 -4.60 -6.64 -21.70
CA VAL A 90 -5.73 -6.38 -20.79
C VAL A 90 -6.59 -7.64 -20.62
N GLU A 91 -6.85 -8.41 -21.68
CA GLU A 91 -7.57 -9.68 -21.59
C GLU A 91 -6.81 -10.73 -20.78
N GLN A 92 -5.50 -10.88 -21.02
CA GLN A 92 -4.64 -11.76 -20.23
C GLN A 92 -4.58 -11.37 -18.76
N LEU A 93 -4.55 -10.06 -18.45
CA LEU A 93 -4.58 -9.57 -17.07
C LEU A 93 -5.93 -9.88 -16.41
N LYS A 94 -7.04 -9.68 -17.13
CA LYS A 94 -8.39 -10.03 -16.64
C LYS A 94 -8.51 -11.53 -16.36
N GLU A 95 -7.97 -12.38 -17.25
CA GLU A 95 -7.99 -13.82 -17.07
C GLU A 95 -7.14 -14.26 -15.88
N LYS A 96 -5.89 -13.76 -15.77
CA LYS A 96 -5.03 -13.99 -14.61
C LYS A 96 -5.67 -13.52 -13.30
N GLY A 97 -6.35 -12.38 -13.32
CA GLY A 97 -7.10 -11.85 -12.17
C GLY A 97 -8.27 -12.76 -11.76
N LYS A 98 -9.06 -13.24 -12.73
CA LYS A 98 -10.13 -14.22 -12.46
C LYS A 98 -9.59 -15.52 -11.87
N ASN A 99 -8.49 -16.03 -12.42
CA ASN A 99 -7.84 -17.26 -11.93
C ASN A 99 -7.29 -17.08 -10.52
N TYR A 100 -6.66 -15.94 -10.23
CA TYR A 100 -6.21 -15.59 -8.88
C TYR A 100 -7.37 -15.52 -7.88
N LEU A 101 -8.45 -14.78 -8.21
CA LEU A 101 -9.60 -14.65 -7.32
C LEU A 101 -10.31 -15.99 -7.09
N SER A 102 -10.41 -16.83 -8.13
CA SER A 102 -10.95 -18.18 -8.00
C SER A 102 -10.12 -19.02 -7.02
N TRP A 103 -8.80 -19.03 -7.20
CA TRP A 103 -7.87 -19.71 -6.28
C TRP A 103 -7.96 -19.15 -4.84
N PHE A 104 -8.04 -17.83 -4.70
CA PHE A 104 -8.15 -17.17 -3.39
C PHE A 104 -9.44 -17.56 -2.66
N LEU A 105 -10.57 -17.50 -3.35
CA LEU A 105 -11.88 -17.87 -2.80
C LEU A 105 -11.96 -19.36 -2.47
N GLU A 106 -11.37 -20.21 -3.30
CA GLU A 106 -11.28 -21.64 -3.04
C GLU A 106 -10.44 -21.92 -1.78
N GLY A 107 -9.26 -21.31 -1.66
CA GLY A 107 -8.40 -21.43 -0.48
C GLY A 107 -9.03 -20.86 0.80
N LEU A 108 -9.96 -19.90 0.68
CA LEU A 108 -10.72 -19.40 1.83
C LEU A 108 -11.85 -20.35 2.25
N LYS A 109 -12.57 -20.94 1.29
CA LYS A 109 -13.63 -21.93 1.56
C LYS A 109 -13.07 -23.23 2.10
N HIS A 110 -11.94 -23.65 1.57
CA HIS A 110 -11.28 -24.92 1.89
C HIS A 110 -9.81 -24.69 2.25
N PRO A 111 -9.54 -24.10 3.44
CA PRO A 111 -8.18 -23.80 3.84
C PRO A 111 -7.39 -25.09 4.06
N VAL A 112 -6.26 -25.22 3.35
CA VAL A 112 -5.33 -26.34 3.46
C VAL A 112 -3.91 -25.82 3.65
N ALA A 113 -3.10 -26.58 4.39
CA ALA A 113 -1.68 -26.27 4.56
C ALA A 113 -0.87 -26.61 3.30
N GLU A 114 -1.29 -27.64 2.58
CA GLU A 114 -0.68 -28.16 1.37
C GLU A 114 -1.78 -28.42 0.33
N SER A 115 -1.66 -27.81 -0.85
CA SER A 115 -2.56 -28.07 -1.98
C SER A 115 -2.01 -29.12 -2.94
N SER A 116 -2.90 -29.75 -3.71
CA SER A 116 -2.53 -30.64 -4.81
C SER A 116 -1.88 -29.90 -5.98
N ASN A 117 -2.33 -28.67 -6.25
CA ASN A 117 -1.83 -27.83 -7.33
C ASN A 117 -0.89 -26.76 -6.80
N SER A 118 0.28 -26.61 -7.43
CA SER A 118 1.26 -25.59 -7.06
C SER A 118 0.85 -24.21 -7.61
N GLN A 119 0.72 -23.21 -6.74
CA GLN A 119 0.33 -21.84 -7.08
C GLN A 119 1.24 -20.81 -6.42
N PHE A 120 2.56 -20.92 -6.70
CA PHE A 120 3.59 -20.14 -6.03
C PHE A 120 3.39 -18.62 -6.12
N ILE A 121 3.12 -18.09 -7.31
CA ILE A 121 2.96 -16.65 -7.52
C ILE A 121 1.72 -16.12 -6.78
N TYR A 122 0.60 -16.85 -6.82
CA TYR A 122 -0.61 -16.45 -6.12
C TYR A 122 -0.41 -16.43 -4.62
N GLY A 123 0.25 -17.46 -4.08
CA GLY A 123 0.59 -17.51 -2.67
C GLY A 123 1.57 -16.42 -2.25
N LEU A 124 2.59 -16.10 -3.04
CA LEU A 124 3.55 -15.05 -2.73
C LEU A 124 2.88 -13.66 -2.69
N ILE A 125 2.06 -13.34 -3.69
CA ILE A 125 1.28 -12.09 -3.73
C ILE A 125 0.36 -12.01 -2.51
N THR A 126 -0.32 -13.10 -2.19
CA THR A 126 -1.26 -13.14 -1.06
C THR A 126 -0.57 -13.08 0.30
N LEU A 127 0.63 -13.66 0.42
CA LEU A 127 1.47 -13.57 1.61
C LEU A 127 1.96 -12.14 1.84
N PHE A 128 2.38 -11.46 0.77
CA PHE A 128 2.73 -10.04 0.82
C PHE A 128 1.53 -9.17 1.20
N LEU A 129 0.37 -9.41 0.58
CA LEU A 129 -0.87 -8.73 0.93
C LEU A 129 -1.24 -8.94 2.40
N ALA A 130 -1.14 -10.17 2.91
CA ALA A 130 -1.38 -10.46 4.33
C ALA A 130 -0.43 -9.68 5.25
N ALA A 131 0.84 -9.55 4.89
CA ALA A 131 1.81 -8.75 5.64
C ALA A 131 1.45 -7.25 5.64
N VAL A 132 1.07 -6.70 4.48
CA VAL A 132 0.60 -5.31 4.35
C VAL A 132 -0.62 -5.06 5.22
N LEU A 133 -1.60 -5.97 5.22
CA LEU A 133 -2.83 -5.82 5.99
C LEU A 133 -2.57 -5.81 7.50
N LEU A 134 -1.71 -6.71 7.99
CA LEU A 134 -1.32 -6.74 9.40
C LEU A 134 -0.54 -5.46 9.78
N ALA A 135 0.44 -5.07 8.97
CA ALA A 135 1.22 -3.86 9.18
C ALA A 135 0.34 -2.61 9.23
N ALA A 136 -0.54 -2.46 8.23
CA ALA A 136 -1.46 -1.35 8.14
C ALA A 136 -2.41 -1.31 9.34
N GLY A 137 -2.96 -2.46 9.77
CA GLY A 137 -3.84 -2.51 10.94
C GLY A 137 -3.15 -2.09 12.24
N LEU A 138 -1.94 -2.60 12.50
CA LEU A 138 -1.18 -2.27 13.71
C LEU A 138 -0.73 -0.80 13.72
N VAL A 139 -0.18 -0.31 12.61
CA VAL A 139 0.29 1.08 12.51
C VAL A 139 -0.89 2.06 12.55
N ASN A 140 -1.99 1.76 11.85
CA ASN A 140 -3.19 2.61 11.87
C ASN A 140 -3.79 2.70 13.27
N TYR A 141 -3.81 1.59 14.03
CA TYR A 141 -4.28 1.60 15.41
C TYR A 141 -3.47 2.59 16.27
N ILE A 142 -2.14 2.54 16.20
CA ILE A 142 -1.25 3.43 16.94
C ILE A 142 -1.41 4.88 16.48
N ASN A 143 -1.45 5.11 15.16
CA ASN A 143 -1.68 6.43 14.58
C ASN A 143 -2.97 7.05 15.11
N ARG A 144 -4.08 6.29 15.10
CA ARG A 144 -5.38 6.78 15.57
C ARG A 144 -5.38 7.10 17.06
N ILE A 145 -4.66 6.34 17.90
CA ILE A 145 -4.47 6.69 19.31
C ILE A 145 -3.83 8.08 19.43
N PHE A 146 -2.69 8.31 18.77
CA PHE A 146 -1.99 9.59 18.85
C PHE A 146 -2.81 10.74 18.26
N THR A 147 -3.43 10.54 17.10
CA THR A 147 -4.34 11.51 16.49
C THR A 147 -5.51 11.84 17.42
N SER A 148 -6.10 10.85 18.08
CA SER A 148 -7.20 11.08 19.03
C SER A 148 -6.80 11.93 20.22
N ILE A 149 -5.55 11.82 20.68
CA ILE A 149 -5.03 12.58 21.82
C ILE A 149 -4.80 14.03 21.42
N ILE A 150 -4.18 14.29 20.26
CA ILE A 150 -3.96 15.67 19.81
C ILE A 150 -5.26 16.37 19.40
N ASN A 151 -6.24 15.61 18.90
CA ASN A 151 -7.60 16.08 18.61
C ASN A 151 -8.50 16.14 19.85
N MET A 152 -7.95 15.93 21.04
CA MET A 152 -8.73 15.96 22.27
C MET A 152 -9.40 17.33 22.45
N THR A 153 -10.69 17.29 22.76
CA THR A 153 -11.48 18.48 23.09
C THR A 153 -11.80 18.46 24.59
N VAL A 154 -11.41 19.52 25.29
CA VAL A 154 -11.63 19.72 26.73
C VAL A 154 -12.60 20.87 26.91
N SER A 155 -13.78 20.59 27.48
CA SER A 155 -14.85 21.60 27.67
C SER A 155 -15.24 22.36 26.39
N GLY A 156 -15.12 21.72 25.23
CA GLY A 156 -15.44 22.32 23.93
C GLY A 156 -14.26 22.98 23.20
N GLU A 157 -13.12 23.15 23.86
CA GLU A 157 -11.93 23.75 23.27
C GLU A 157 -10.90 22.66 22.87
N SER A 158 -10.30 22.78 21.69
CA SER A 158 -9.30 21.84 21.17
C SER A 158 -7.92 22.48 21.08
N LEU A 159 -6.86 21.66 21.16
CA LEU A 159 -5.48 22.13 20.95
C LEU A 159 -5.33 22.84 19.60
N LYS A 160 -5.96 22.30 18.55
CA LYS A 160 -5.99 22.89 17.20
C LYS A 160 -6.47 24.33 17.16
N LEU A 161 -7.41 24.70 18.04
CA LEU A 161 -7.96 26.07 18.10
C LEU A 161 -7.11 26.99 18.98
N LYS A 162 -6.52 26.46 20.05
CA LYS A 162 -5.72 27.25 21.01
C LYS A 162 -4.30 27.50 20.52
N GLU A 163 -3.67 26.48 19.97
CA GLU A 163 -2.27 26.47 19.57
C GLU A 163 -2.11 25.74 18.22
N PRO A 164 -2.47 26.41 17.10
CA PRO A 164 -2.47 25.77 15.78
C PRO A 164 -1.08 25.34 15.31
N GLU A 165 -0.03 26.08 15.68
CA GLU A 165 1.36 25.72 15.34
C GLU A 165 1.87 24.52 16.14
N THR A 166 1.62 24.48 17.45
CA THR A 166 1.91 23.31 18.30
C THR A 166 1.17 22.07 17.77
N PHE A 167 -0.10 22.22 17.39
CA PHE A 167 -0.90 21.14 16.83
C PHE A 167 -0.30 20.60 15.52
N SER A 168 0.06 21.45 14.56
CA SER A 168 0.60 21.00 13.27
C SER A 168 1.95 20.30 13.43
N MET A 169 2.82 20.78 14.31
CA MET A 169 4.11 20.14 14.59
C MET A 169 3.94 18.71 15.15
N ILE A 170 3.00 18.52 16.09
CA ILE A 170 2.75 17.19 16.67
C ILE A 170 2.05 16.28 15.65
N GLU A 171 1.10 16.81 14.87
CA GLU A 171 0.43 16.08 13.80
C GLU A 171 1.44 15.57 12.75
N ASP A 172 2.39 16.41 12.35
CA ASP A 172 3.49 16.04 11.45
C ASP A 172 4.41 14.97 12.06
N ALA A 173 4.74 15.08 13.34
CA ALA A 173 5.55 14.08 14.05
C ALA A 173 4.85 12.71 14.10
N ILE A 174 3.54 12.69 14.35
CA ILE A 174 2.72 11.47 14.34
C ILE A 174 2.69 10.87 12.94
N ARG A 175 2.39 11.67 11.90
CA ARG A 175 2.35 11.19 10.50
C ARG A 175 3.71 10.62 10.06
N THR A 176 4.80 11.24 10.51
CA THR A 176 6.16 10.80 10.15
C THR A 176 6.52 9.47 10.81
N ASN A 177 6.17 9.29 12.09
CA ASN A 177 6.58 8.13 12.88
C ASN A 177 5.60 6.95 12.83
N PHE A 178 4.32 7.22 12.59
CA PHE A 178 3.22 6.25 12.60
C PHE A 178 2.29 6.35 11.39
N GLY A 179 2.70 7.05 10.32
CA GLY A 179 1.96 7.09 9.06
C GLY A 179 2.38 6.03 8.05
N PHE A 180 2.16 6.33 6.77
CA PHE A 180 2.34 5.39 5.66
C PHE A 180 3.77 4.83 5.53
N SER A 181 4.79 5.65 5.80
CA SER A 181 6.21 5.22 5.81
C SER A 181 6.44 4.06 6.79
N LYS A 182 5.81 4.13 7.96
CA LYS A 182 5.92 3.10 9.00
C LYS A 182 5.25 1.80 8.58
N VAL A 183 4.12 1.89 7.86
CA VAL A 183 3.44 0.71 7.28
C VAL A 183 4.41 -0.06 6.37
N ILE A 184 5.19 0.63 5.54
CA ILE A 184 6.16 -0.01 4.64
C ILE A 184 7.23 -0.77 5.43
N VAL A 185 7.85 -0.13 6.42
CA VAL A 185 8.91 -0.75 7.23
C VAL A 185 8.38 -1.97 7.98
N VAL A 186 7.22 -1.82 8.63
CA VAL A 186 6.57 -2.91 9.38
C VAL A 186 6.15 -4.05 8.45
N THR A 187 5.66 -3.74 7.23
CA THR A 187 5.34 -4.73 6.20
C THR A 187 6.56 -5.56 5.86
N LEU A 188 7.73 -4.95 5.64
CA LEU A 188 8.95 -5.68 5.29
C LEU A 188 9.39 -6.64 6.41
N ILE A 189 9.29 -6.22 7.67
CA ILE A 189 9.63 -7.07 8.82
C ILE A 189 8.70 -8.29 8.88
N ILE A 190 7.37 -8.08 8.78
CA ILE A 190 6.37 -9.15 8.83
C ILE A 190 6.52 -10.07 7.62
N PHE A 191 6.66 -9.50 6.42
CA PHE A 191 6.79 -10.25 5.18
C PHE A 191 8.03 -11.13 5.19
N LEU A 192 9.16 -10.65 5.70
CA LEU A 192 10.37 -11.45 5.80
C LEU A 192 10.17 -12.66 6.72
N ALA A 193 9.55 -12.46 7.89
CA ALA A 193 9.23 -13.55 8.81
C ALA A 193 8.27 -14.57 8.17
N TYR A 194 7.21 -14.08 7.51
CA TYR A 194 6.24 -14.91 6.79
C TYR A 194 6.90 -15.71 5.67
N ALA A 195 7.77 -15.08 4.88
CA ALA A 195 8.51 -15.73 3.80
C ALA A 195 9.43 -16.82 4.33
N ILE A 196 10.18 -16.56 5.41
CA ILE A 196 11.03 -17.57 6.05
C ILE A 196 10.18 -18.76 6.51
N LEU A 197 9.05 -18.51 7.16
CA LEU A 197 8.14 -19.56 7.62
C LEU A 197 7.52 -20.35 6.48
N ALA A 198 7.16 -19.72 5.37
CA ALA A 198 6.64 -20.41 4.20
C ALA A 198 7.72 -21.27 3.51
N VAL A 199 8.98 -20.82 3.53
CA VAL A 199 10.09 -21.46 2.83
C VAL A 199 10.66 -22.66 3.59
N LEU A 200 10.74 -22.57 4.92
CA LEU A 200 11.43 -23.57 5.73
C LEU A 200 10.87 -25.00 5.55
N PRO A 201 9.55 -25.25 5.56
CA PRO A 201 9.01 -26.59 5.36
C PRO A 201 9.37 -27.19 3.99
N ALA A 202 9.37 -26.38 2.92
CA ALA A 202 9.78 -26.82 1.59
C ALA A 202 11.24 -27.25 1.53
N PHE A 203 12.12 -26.50 2.20
CA PHE A 203 13.53 -26.85 2.31
C PHE A 203 13.72 -28.11 3.15
N ILE A 204 13.12 -28.18 4.35
CA ILE A 204 13.19 -29.34 5.24
C ILE A 204 12.76 -30.60 4.49
N ASN A 205 11.62 -30.58 3.80
CA ASN A 205 11.13 -31.74 3.06
C ASN A 205 12.06 -32.10 1.90
N LYS A 206 12.51 -31.13 1.10
CA LYS A 206 13.43 -31.42 -0.01
C LYS A 206 14.71 -32.11 0.46
N PHE A 207 15.32 -31.63 1.53
CA PHE A 207 16.57 -32.19 2.06
C PHE A 207 16.35 -33.52 2.80
N ALA A 208 15.30 -33.62 3.61
CA ALA A 208 15.04 -34.80 4.44
C ALA A 208 14.48 -35.98 3.63
N SER A 209 13.56 -35.72 2.70
CA SER A 209 12.88 -36.78 1.93
C SER A 209 13.56 -37.09 0.59
N LYS A 210 14.67 -36.41 0.27
CA LYS A 210 15.31 -36.44 -1.06
C LYS A 210 14.29 -36.25 -2.20
N SER A 211 13.32 -35.35 -1.99
CA SER A 211 12.25 -35.12 -2.96
C SER A 211 12.83 -34.73 -4.32
N GLN A 212 12.33 -35.35 -5.39
CA GLN A 212 12.66 -34.97 -6.76
C GLN A 212 11.88 -33.72 -7.23
N GLU A 213 10.86 -33.29 -6.48
CA GLU A 213 10.11 -32.08 -6.81
C GLU A 213 10.96 -30.81 -6.64
N ASN A 214 10.73 -29.85 -7.53
CA ASN A 214 11.38 -28.55 -7.46
C ASN A 214 10.93 -27.76 -6.23
N VAL A 215 11.84 -26.95 -5.66
CA VAL A 215 11.54 -26.14 -4.46
C VAL A 215 10.38 -25.19 -4.72
N THR A 216 10.35 -24.56 -5.90
CA THR A 216 9.27 -23.65 -6.30
C THR A 216 7.92 -24.35 -6.37
N GLU A 217 7.90 -25.62 -6.78
CA GLU A 217 6.69 -26.42 -6.85
C GLU A 217 6.15 -26.73 -5.44
N LEU A 218 7.03 -27.20 -4.55
CA LEU A 218 6.72 -27.44 -3.14
C LEU A 218 6.26 -26.17 -2.42
N LEU A 219 6.96 -25.05 -2.63
CA LEU A 219 6.56 -23.76 -2.10
C LEU A 219 5.16 -23.37 -2.56
N GLY A 220 4.87 -23.55 -3.86
CA GLY A 220 3.55 -23.23 -4.39
C GLY A 220 2.42 -24.12 -3.87
N LYS A 221 2.72 -25.34 -3.40
CA LYS A 221 1.75 -26.19 -2.69
C LYS A 221 1.57 -25.73 -1.23
N TYR A 222 2.64 -25.29 -0.58
CA TYR A 222 2.64 -24.96 0.85
C TYR A 222 2.11 -23.56 1.19
N VAL A 223 1.86 -22.70 0.20
CA VAL A 223 1.30 -21.35 0.39
C VAL A 223 -0.23 -21.29 0.24
N ALA A 224 -0.90 -22.44 0.13
CA ALA A 224 -2.35 -22.53 -0.06
C ALA A 224 -3.17 -21.96 1.11
N TYR A 225 -2.58 -21.84 2.31
CA TYR A 225 -3.23 -21.27 3.50
C TYR A 225 -3.30 -19.74 3.48
N THR A 226 -2.55 -19.08 2.59
CA THR A 226 -2.38 -17.62 2.59
C THR A 226 -3.67 -16.81 2.40
N PRO A 227 -4.71 -17.27 1.68
CA PRO A 227 -6.00 -16.55 1.63
C PRO A 227 -6.67 -16.40 3.00
N LEU A 228 -6.67 -17.45 3.82
CA LEU A 228 -7.22 -17.39 5.19
C LEU A 228 -6.43 -16.39 6.04
N LEU A 229 -5.10 -16.42 5.94
CA LEU A 229 -4.23 -15.48 6.64
C LEU A 229 -4.51 -14.04 6.23
N ALA A 230 -4.67 -13.78 4.94
CA ALA A 230 -4.99 -12.46 4.41
C ALA A 230 -6.35 -11.95 4.94
N VAL A 231 -7.36 -12.80 5.01
CA VAL A 231 -8.68 -12.42 5.56
C VAL A 231 -8.61 -12.10 7.04
N VAL A 232 -7.90 -12.90 7.85
CA VAL A 232 -7.71 -12.59 9.27
C VAL A 232 -6.98 -11.26 9.44
N ASN A 233 -5.93 -11.02 8.66
CA ASN A 233 -5.18 -9.76 8.72
C ASN A 233 -6.00 -8.57 8.18
N PHE A 234 -6.90 -8.79 7.22
CA PHE A 234 -7.86 -7.78 6.79
C PHE A 234 -8.80 -7.38 7.93
N LEU A 235 -9.28 -8.34 8.74
CA LEU A 235 -10.10 -8.02 9.91
C LEU A 235 -9.33 -7.19 10.94
N ILE A 236 -8.03 -7.44 11.12
CA ILE A 236 -7.15 -6.60 11.98
C ILE A 236 -7.14 -5.16 11.46
N LEU A 237 -6.98 -4.97 10.15
CA LEU A 237 -7.06 -3.65 9.53
C LEU A 237 -8.43 -3.01 9.78
N VAL A 238 -9.54 -3.70 9.50
CA VAL A 238 -10.89 -3.16 9.71
C VAL A 238 -11.12 -2.76 11.17
N VAL A 239 -10.78 -3.63 12.12
CA VAL A 239 -10.95 -3.39 13.56
C VAL A 239 -10.14 -2.19 14.03
N SER A 240 -8.96 -1.93 13.44
CA SER A 240 -8.15 -0.76 13.80
C SER A 240 -8.89 0.58 13.57
N PHE A 241 -9.82 0.66 12.60
CA PHE A 241 -10.63 1.84 12.32
C PHE A 241 -11.72 2.12 13.37
N PHE A 242 -12.01 1.17 14.28
CA PHE A 242 -12.98 1.39 15.35
C PHE A 242 -12.42 2.22 16.51
N THR A 243 -11.11 2.50 16.49
CA THR A 243 -10.51 3.47 17.42
C THR A 243 -10.92 4.88 17.01
N SER A 244 -11.53 5.66 17.89
CA SER A 244 -11.86 7.06 17.53
C SER A 244 -10.60 7.85 17.19
N ASP A 245 -10.67 8.77 16.23
CA ASP A 245 -9.62 9.75 15.92
C ASP A 245 -9.82 11.09 16.66
N LYS A 246 -10.84 11.16 17.52
CA LYS A 246 -11.18 12.29 18.37
C LYS A 246 -11.58 11.82 19.76
N LEU A 247 -10.99 12.45 20.79
CA LEU A 247 -11.33 12.22 22.18
C LEU A 247 -12.12 13.41 22.75
N VAL A 248 -13.30 13.17 23.30
CA VAL A 248 -14.08 14.19 24.02
C VAL A 248 -13.99 13.91 25.51
N VAL A 249 -13.41 14.83 26.27
CA VAL A 249 -13.05 14.59 27.67
C VAL A 249 -13.51 15.74 28.55
N SER A 250 -14.02 15.41 29.75
CA SER A 250 -14.24 16.37 30.82
C SER A 250 -12.92 16.99 31.29
N SER A 251 -12.94 18.28 31.65
CA SER A 251 -11.79 19.01 32.21
C SER A 251 -11.11 18.32 33.39
N LYS A 252 -11.86 17.52 34.17
CA LYS A 252 -11.33 16.73 35.29
C LYS A 252 -10.22 15.75 34.88
N TYR A 253 -10.26 15.23 33.66
CA TYR A 253 -9.32 14.20 33.19
C TYR A 253 -8.25 14.72 32.24
N ALA A 254 -8.37 15.96 31.74
CA ALA A 254 -7.46 16.53 30.76
C ALA A 254 -5.98 16.50 31.21
N TYR A 255 -5.72 16.90 32.46
CA TYR A 255 -4.37 16.89 33.03
C TYR A 255 -3.79 15.47 33.15
N GLN A 256 -4.60 14.51 33.62
CA GLN A 256 -4.17 13.11 33.76
C GLN A 256 -3.85 12.47 32.41
N ILE A 257 -4.63 12.80 31.37
CA ILE A 257 -4.39 12.30 30.01
C ILE A 257 -3.06 12.87 29.50
N ALA A 258 -2.88 14.19 29.56
CA ALA A 258 -1.66 14.85 29.11
C ALA A 258 -0.40 14.30 29.81
N SER A 259 -0.42 14.21 31.14
CA SER A 259 0.72 13.71 31.92
C SER A 259 1.03 12.24 31.66
N SER A 260 0.01 11.41 31.39
CA SER A 260 0.22 9.99 31.09
C SER A 260 0.95 9.79 29.77
N PHE A 261 0.63 10.59 28.74
CA PHE A 261 1.30 10.51 27.44
C PHE A 261 2.71 11.09 27.46
N GLU A 262 2.94 12.16 28.23
CA GLU A 262 4.28 12.67 28.52
C GLU A 262 5.15 11.60 29.23
N THR A 263 4.55 10.84 30.15
CA THR A 263 5.21 9.73 30.84
C THR A 263 5.51 8.55 29.90
N VAL A 264 4.63 8.24 28.94
CA VAL A 264 4.90 7.23 27.89
C VAL A 264 6.10 7.62 27.03
N ALA A 265 6.17 8.90 26.67
CA ALA A 265 7.27 9.44 25.89
C ALA A 265 8.59 9.41 26.69
N SER A 266 8.55 9.73 27.99
CA SER A 266 9.75 9.80 28.82
C SER A 266 10.24 8.46 29.37
N SER A 267 9.33 7.60 29.80
CA SER A 267 9.58 6.30 30.43
C SER A 267 8.52 5.29 29.99
N PRO A 268 8.71 4.55 28.88
CA PRO A 268 7.67 3.72 28.27
C PRO A 268 6.99 2.70 29.20
N SER A 269 7.74 2.11 30.14
CA SER A 269 7.19 1.17 31.13
C SER A 269 6.29 1.83 32.18
N GLU A 270 6.68 3.01 32.68
CA GLU A 270 5.90 3.81 33.62
C GLU A 270 4.73 4.52 32.92
N GLY A 271 4.91 4.88 31.67
CA GLY A 271 3.85 5.38 30.82
C GLY A 271 2.79 4.33 30.54
N LEU A 272 3.16 3.07 30.32
CA LEU A 272 2.18 1.98 30.17
C LEU A 272 1.31 1.81 31.42
N SER A 273 1.89 1.95 32.61
CA SER A 273 1.12 1.87 33.87
C SER A 273 0.22 3.10 34.06
N SER A 274 0.69 4.27 33.65
CA SER A 274 -0.09 5.52 33.65
C SER A 274 -1.26 5.46 32.68
N VAL A 275 -1.04 5.00 31.45
CA VAL A 275 -2.08 4.74 30.45
C VAL A 275 -3.05 3.66 30.93
N SER A 276 -2.58 2.60 31.58
CA SER A 276 -3.44 1.57 32.18
C SER A 276 -4.37 2.13 33.26
N ARG A 277 -3.88 3.06 34.07
CA ARG A 277 -4.71 3.78 35.05
C ARG A 277 -5.72 4.70 34.37
N LEU A 278 -5.29 5.43 33.35
CA LEU A 278 -6.11 6.33 32.55
C LEU A 278 -7.28 5.60 31.86
N ILE A 279 -7.02 4.42 31.32
CA ILE A 279 -8.02 3.54 30.69
C ILE A 279 -9.14 3.17 31.68
N LYS A 280 -8.82 2.97 32.96
CA LYS A 280 -9.81 2.64 34.00
C LYS A 280 -10.62 3.84 34.47
N GLU A 281 -10.04 5.04 34.42
CA GLU A 281 -10.62 6.26 34.97
C GLU A 281 -11.38 7.10 33.92
N VAL A 282 -11.09 6.92 32.62
CA VAL A 282 -11.64 7.73 31.52
C VAL A 282 -12.49 6.88 30.56
N PRO A 283 -13.84 6.98 30.60
CA PRO A 283 -14.73 6.24 29.71
C PRO A 283 -14.45 6.46 28.22
N ALA A 284 -14.00 7.66 27.84
CA ALA A 284 -13.67 8.01 26.46
C ALA A 284 -12.52 7.15 25.86
N ILE A 285 -11.69 6.53 26.71
CA ILE A 285 -10.52 5.72 26.32
C ILE A 285 -10.87 4.22 26.30
N HIS A 286 -12.04 3.82 26.81
CA HIS A 286 -12.46 2.41 26.85
C HIS A 286 -12.60 1.78 25.45
N SER A 287 -12.94 2.58 24.42
CA SER A 287 -12.99 2.13 23.03
C SER A 287 -11.62 1.72 22.51
N ILE A 288 -10.57 2.50 22.82
CA ILE A 288 -9.16 2.18 22.47
C ILE A 288 -8.77 0.82 23.06
N GLN A 289 -9.06 0.60 24.36
CA GLN A 289 -8.76 -0.69 25.01
C GLN A 289 -9.52 -1.85 24.36
N THR A 290 -10.80 -1.67 24.06
CA THR A 290 -11.64 -2.69 23.45
C THR A 290 -11.08 -3.11 22.08
N VAL A 291 -10.66 -2.14 21.26
CA VAL A 291 -10.01 -2.41 19.98
C VAL A 291 -8.67 -3.13 20.17
N CYS A 292 -7.86 -2.74 21.17
CA CYS A 292 -6.59 -3.42 21.51
C CYS A 292 -6.79 -4.93 21.75
N VAL A 293 -7.83 -5.28 22.51
CA VAL A 293 -8.16 -6.68 22.83
C VAL A 293 -8.51 -7.44 21.56
N TYR A 294 -9.37 -6.89 20.69
CA TYR A 294 -9.71 -7.53 19.42
C TYR A 294 -8.50 -7.69 18.51
N LEU A 295 -7.65 -6.67 18.39
CA LEU A 295 -6.43 -6.74 17.59
C LEU A 295 -5.47 -7.82 18.11
N THR A 296 -5.35 -7.95 19.43
CA THR A 296 -4.52 -8.98 20.07
C THR A 296 -5.05 -10.38 19.77
N ILE A 297 -6.35 -10.61 19.95
CA ILE A 297 -7.00 -11.89 19.66
C ILE A 297 -6.83 -12.27 18.18
N LEU A 298 -7.09 -11.34 17.26
CA LEU A 298 -6.93 -11.58 15.83
C LEU A 298 -5.46 -11.82 15.45
N SER A 299 -4.52 -11.13 16.08
CA SER A 299 -3.08 -11.36 15.86
C SER A 299 -2.66 -12.76 16.33
N ILE A 300 -3.20 -13.26 17.45
CA ILE A 300 -3.00 -14.63 17.92
C ILE A 300 -3.60 -15.63 16.93
N ILE A 301 -4.80 -15.37 16.39
CA ILE A 301 -5.43 -16.23 15.37
C ILE A 301 -4.59 -16.26 14.10
N SER A 302 -4.09 -15.11 13.63
CA SER A 302 -3.18 -14.99 12.49
C SER A 302 -1.92 -15.84 12.68
N LEU A 303 -1.32 -15.76 13.88
CA LEU A 303 -0.17 -16.57 14.25
C LEU A 303 -0.49 -18.06 14.30
N ALA A 304 -1.68 -18.43 14.80
CA ALA A 304 -2.14 -19.82 14.84
C ALA A 304 -2.31 -20.40 13.43
N VAL A 305 -2.84 -19.63 12.48
CA VAL A 305 -2.94 -20.06 11.06
C VAL A 305 -1.54 -20.38 10.51
N LEU A 306 -0.57 -19.50 10.72
CA LEU A 306 0.83 -19.71 10.32
C LEU A 306 1.44 -20.95 10.97
N LEU A 307 1.26 -21.10 12.28
CA LEU A 307 1.79 -22.23 13.04
C LEU A 307 1.23 -23.56 12.53
N VAL A 308 -0.09 -23.64 12.36
CA VAL A 308 -0.77 -24.85 11.87
C VAL A 308 -0.29 -25.20 10.47
N ALA A 309 -0.19 -24.21 9.57
CA ALA A 309 0.31 -24.44 8.21
C ALA A 309 1.77 -24.91 8.22
N PHE A 310 2.62 -24.22 8.98
CA PHE A 310 4.04 -24.53 9.13
C PHE A 310 4.28 -25.96 9.60
N LEU A 311 3.61 -26.37 10.69
CA LEU A 311 3.79 -27.72 11.24
C LEU A 311 3.16 -28.81 10.36
N LYS A 312 1.99 -28.56 9.76
CA LYS A 312 1.37 -29.54 8.86
C LYS A 312 2.22 -29.85 7.62
N ASN A 313 3.03 -28.89 7.19
CA ASN A 313 3.92 -29.05 6.05
C ASN A 313 5.23 -29.73 6.41
N ILE A 314 5.42 -30.20 7.66
CA ILE A 314 6.63 -30.92 8.10
C ILE A 314 6.21 -32.34 8.54
N LYS A 315 6.53 -33.34 7.71
CA LYS A 315 6.19 -34.76 7.95
C LYS A 315 7.36 -35.66 7.60
N VAL A 316 8.55 -35.36 8.12
CA VAL A 316 9.79 -36.03 7.73
C VAL A 316 10.60 -36.51 8.93
N SER A 317 11.40 -37.54 8.72
CA SER A 317 12.45 -38.00 9.65
C SER A 317 13.83 -37.62 9.11
N ILE A 318 14.75 -37.21 9.99
CA ILE A 318 16.11 -36.78 9.61
C ILE A 318 17.12 -37.59 10.42
N GLY A 319 17.83 -38.51 9.75
CA GLY A 319 18.82 -39.37 10.40
C GLY A 319 18.19 -40.23 11.49
N THR A 320 18.60 -40.03 12.75
CA THR A 320 18.05 -40.73 13.93
C THR A 320 16.81 -40.04 14.52
N LEU A 321 16.49 -38.82 14.07
CA LEU A 321 15.33 -38.08 14.56
C LEU A 321 14.08 -38.53 13.81
N ASN A 322 13.13 -39.09 14.55
CA ASN A 322 11.81 -39.39 14.02
C ASN A 322 11.00 -38.09 13.78
N ASN A 323 9.83 -38.24 13.15
CA ASN A 323 8.96 -37.11 12.83
C ASN A 323 8.61 -36.25 14.06
N PHE A 324 8.35 -36.87 15.22
CA PHE A 324 8.01 -36.13 16.44
C PHE A 324 9.10 -35.15 16.86
N TYR A 325 10.37 -35.58 16.88
CA TYR A 325 11.49 -34.70 17.23
C TYR A 325 11.72 -33.61 16.19
N VAL A 326 11.56 -33.91 14.90
CA VAL A 326 11.68 -32.91 13.84
C VAL A 326 10.58 -31.85 14.00
N THR A 327 9.32 -32.25 14.21
CA THR A 327 8.22 -31.31 14.47
C THR A 327 8.47 -30.46 15.71
N LEU A 328 9.00 -31.03 16.80
CA LEU A 328 9.33 -30.28 18.02
C LEU A 328 10.43 -29.24 17.79
N ILE A 329 11.49 -29.60 17.08
CA ILE A 329 12.57 -28.67 16.71
C ILE A 329 12.02 -27.56 15.81
N SER A 330 11.21 -27.91 14.80
CA SER A 330 10.58 -26.95 13.92
C SER A 330 9.67 -25.98 14.69
N PHE A 331 8.93 -26.46 15.69
CA PHE A 331 8.13 -25.61 16.57
C PHE A 331 8.99 -24.60 17.35
N LEU A 332 10.15 -25.02 17.88
CA LEU A 332 11.09 -24.11 18.53
C LEU A 332 11.64 -23.07 17.56
N VAL A 333 11.97 -23.47 16.33
CA VAL A 333 12.41 -22.54 15.28
C VAL A 333 11.30 -21.55 14.90
N PHE A 334 10.05 -22.00 14.82
CA PHE A 334 8.90 -21.12 14.61
C PHE A 334 8.84 -20.04 15.70
N ILE A 335 8.88 -20.45 16.98
CA ILE A 335 8.87 -19.51 18.11
C ILE A 335 10.03 -18.51 18.02
N LEU A 336 11.23 -18.97 17.66
CA LEU A 336 12.40 -18.11 17.54
C LEU A 336 12.23 -17.05 16.44
N ILE A 337 11.69 -17.44 15.28
CA ILE A 337 11.42 -16.51 14.17
C ILE A 337 10.41 -15.44 14.61
N ILE A 338 9.34 -15.85 15.27
CA ILE A 338 8.31 -14.94 15.78
C ILE A 338 8.88 -14.01 16.85
N PHE A 339 9.70 -14.52 17.77
CA PHE A 339 10.38 -13.71 18.77
C PHE A 339 11.25 -12.60 18.15
N PHE A 340 12.04 -12.92 17.11
CA PHE A 340 12.86 -11.92 16.42
C PHE A 340 12.02 -10.92 15.62
N MET A 341 10.92 -11.38 15.00
CA MET A 341 9.96 -10.49 14.35
C MET A 341 9.37 -9.50 15.36
N ASP A 342 8.82 -9.99 16.48
CA ASP A 342 8.20 -9.16 17.52
C ASP A 342 9.20 -8.19 18.14
N LYS A 343 10.42 -8.62 18.42
CA LYS A 343 11.50 -7.75 18.90
C LYS A 343 11.80 -6.63 17.91
N SER A 344 11.85 -6.94 16.62
CA SER A 344 12.10 -5.96 15.56
C SER A 344 10.94 -4.96 15.41
N LEU A 345 9.71 -5.46 15.49
CA LEU A 345 8.50 -4.63 15.50
C LEU A 345 8.51 -3.68 16.70
N LEU A 346 8.74 -4.19 17.90
CA LEU A 346 8.76 -3.40 19.13
C LEU A 346 9.83 -2.32 19.09
N SER A 347 11.05 -2.64 18.69
CA SER A 347 12.14 -1.65 18.56
C SER A 347 11.77 -0.54 17.56
N ASN A 348 11.15 -0.88 16.43
CA ASN A 348 10.70 0.11 15.46
C ASN A 348 9.60 1.01 16.02
N LEU A 349 8.64 0.45 16.76
CA LEU A 349 7.58 1.23 17.40
C LEU A 349 8.13 2.14 18.50
N LEU A 350 9.03 1.64 19.35
CA LEU A 350 9.67 2.42 20.42
C LEU A 350 10.49 3.59 19.87
N HIS A 351 11.28 3.40 18.81
CA HIS A 351 11.98 4.52 18.16
C HIS A 351 11.01 5.58 17.63
N GLY A 352 9.81 5.19 17.18
CA GLY A 352 8.78 6.16 16.79
C GLY A 352 8.26 6.98 17.97
N LEU A 353 8.15 6.38 19.16
CA LEU A 353 7.80 7.08 20.39
C LEU A 353 8.91 8.02 20.85
N ASP A 354 10.17 7.57 20.79
CA ASP A 354 11.32 8.40 21.15
C ASP A 354 11.42 9.63 20.22
N SER A 355 11.22 9.45 18.92
CA SER A 355 11.19 10.59 17.99
C SER A 355 10.03 11.54 18.26
N LEU A 356 8.85 11.04 18.66
CA LEU A 356 7.70 11.86 19.02
C LEU A 356 7.98 12.64 20.31
N LYS A 357 8.60 12.00 21.31
CA LYS A 357 9.09 12.63 22.53
C LYS A 357 10.03 13.80 22.23
N ASP A 358 11.02 13.59 21.38
CA ASP A 358 12.01 14.61 21.03
C ASP A 358 11.37 15.81 20.32
N SER A 359 10.35 15.57 19.49
CA SER A 359 9.56 16.64 18.88
C SER A 359 8.74 17.42 19.91
N LEU A 360 8.15 16.74 20.91
CA LEU A 360 7.43 17.39 22.01
C LEU A 360 8.37 18.19 22.92
N ALA A 361 9.57 17.67 23.19
CA ALA A 361 10.56 18.34 24.04
C ALA A 361 11.16 19.62 23.41
N LYS A 362 10.92 19.87 22.12
CA LYS A 362 11.31 21.14 21.46
C LYS A 362 10.26 22.24 21.63
N LEU A 363 9.05 21.90 22.10
CA LEU A 363 7.93 22.83 22.29
C LEU A 363 7.88 23.43 23.70
N PHE A 364 8.55 22.79 24.67
CA PHE A 364 8.69 23.23 26.07
C PHE A 364 10.16 23.52 26.37
#